data_AF-A0A962AZ53-F1
#
_entry.id   AF-A0A962AZ53-F1
#
_cell.length_a   1.000
_cell.length_b   1.000
_cell.length_c   1.000
_cell.angle_alpha   90.00
_cell.angle_beta   90.00
_cell.angle_gamma   90.00
#
_symmetry.space_group_name_H-M   'P 1'
#
loop_
_entity.id
_entity.type
_entity.pdbx_description
1 polymer ?
#
loop_
_entity_poly.entity_id
_entity_poly.type
_entity_poly.pdbx_seq_one_letter_code
_entity_poly.pdbx_strand_id
1 'polypeptide(L)'
;VEEILYPAMEDFQLDLIIGEGPAARSVRIDLARFTLVAATTRAGLLTTPLRDRFGIPVRLNFYTVAELEEVVRRGGRVLGFALSDDGAHEIARRSRGTPRVAGRLLRRVRDFAAVEGAAVINAEVADRALGQLEVDSEGLDSLDHRYLNCIARNYDGGPVGIETISAALSEPRDALEEIVEPYLLQQGFVGRTPRGRVVTLKTYRHLGLTGPARSGTGALPLFEGESEDDTGNGASGAR
;
A
#
# COMPACT_ATOMS: atom_id res chain seq x y z
N VAL A 1 17.37 7.55 20.08
CA VAL A 1 16.54 8.77 20.12
C VAL A 1 15.26 8.53 20.90
N GLU A 2 14.52 7.43 20.66
CA GLU A 2 13.24 7.14 21.34
C GLU A 2 13.31 7.18 22.87
N GLU A 3 14.37 6.66 23.48
CA GLU A 3 14.54 6.60 24.94
C GLU A 3 14.62 7.99 25.61
N ILE A 4 15.05 9.01 24.87
CA ILE A 4 15.16 10.39 25.37
C ILE A 4 13.75 11.00 25.55
N LEU A 5 12.73 10.49 24.85
CA LEU A 5 11.38 11.02 24.90
C LEU A 5 10.56 10.50 26.09
N TYR A 6 10.96 9.39 26.72
CA TYR A 6 10.17 8.78 27.79
C TYR A 6 10.02 9.73 29.01
N PRO A 7 11.11 10.32 29.54
CA PRO A 7 10.99 11.26 30.66
C PRO A 7 10.23 12.53 30.26
N ALA A 8 10.30 12.93 28.99
CA ALA A 8 9.59 14.11 28.49
C ALA A 8 8.07 13.89 28.47
N MET A 9 7.63 12.66 28.16
CA MET A 9 6.21 12.29 28.10
C MET A 9 5.62 11.97 29.48
N GLU A 10 6.40 11.38 30.38
CA GLU A 10 5.94 10.90 31.69
C GLU A 10 6.09 11.96 32.77
N ASP A 11 7.28 12.55 32.86
CA ASP A 11 7.67 13.43 33.96
C ASP A 11 7.78 14.90 33.54
N PHE A 12 7.59 15.20 32.25
CA PHE A 12 7.84 16.53 31.65
C PHE A 12 9.27 17.02 31.92
N GLN A 13 10.25 16.12 31.81
CA GLN A 13 11.67 16.44 31.99
C GLN A 13 12.47 15.94 30.80
N LEU A 14 13.53 16.66 30.41
CA LEU A 14 14.44 16.27 29.34
C LEU A 14 15.87 16.27 29.84
N ASP A 15 16.52 15.12 29.78
CA ASP A 15 17.94 14.98 30.11
C ASP A 15 18.78 15.17 28.83
N LEU A 16 19.56 16.24 28.77
CA LEU A 16 20.45 16.58 27.64
C LEU A 16 21.90 16.43 28.03
N ILE A 17 22.65 15.63 27.26
CA ILE A 17 24.10 15.50 27.42
C ILE A 17 24.77 16.64 26.65
N ILE A 18 25.52 17.48 27.35
CA ILE A 18 26.27 18.61 26.78
C ILE A 18 27.76 18.30 26.84
N GLY A 19 28.43 18.35 25.68
CA GLY A 19 29.85 18.09 25.51
C GLY A 19 30.17 16.68 24.99
N GLU A 20 31.43 16.43 24.66
CA GLU A 20 31.94 15.14 24.18
C GLU A 20 33.03 14.60 25.10
N GLY A 21 33.16 13.26 25.18
CA GLY A 21 34.20 12.59 25.96
C GLY A 21 33.98 12.66 27.49
N PRO A 22 35.04 12.46 28.30
CA PRO A 22 34.94 12.36 29.76
C PRO A 22 34.52 13.67 30.46
N ALA A 23 34.45 14.79 29.72
CA ALA A 23 33.97 16.08 30.22
C ALA A 23 32.48 16.33 29.93
N ALA A 24 31.78 15.38 29.29
CA ALA A 24 30.35 15.50 29.03
C ALA A 24 29.55 15.57 30.34
N ARG A 25 28.63 16.52 30.44
CA ARG A 25 27.74 16.69 31.60
C ARG A 25 26.29 16.51 31.20
N SER A 26 25.50 15.82 32.02
CA SER A 26 24.05 15.74 31.85
C SER A 26 23.38 16.94 32.50
N VAL A 27 22.55 17.65 31.74
CA VAL A 27 21.73 18.76 32.22
C VAL A 27 20.26 18.36 32.08
N ARG A 28 19.54 18.41 33.20
CA ARG A 28 18.10 18.20 33.22
C ARG A 28 17.37 19.52 32.99
N ILE A 29 16.41 19.51 32.08
CA ILE A 29 15.54 20.65 31.77
C ILE A 29 14.10 20.27 32.07
N ASP A 30 13.41 21.08 32.86
CA ASP A 30 11.97 20.95 33.06
C ASP A 30 11.22 21.47 31.82
N LEU A 31 10.27 20.67 31.32
CA LEU A 31 9.41 21.02 30.21
C LEU A 31 8.06 21.52 30.72
N ALA A 32 7.49 22.50 30.01
CA ALA A 32 6.09 22.83 30.20
C ALA A 32 5.20 21.65 29.77
N ARG A 33 4.01 21.53 30.37
CA ARG A 33 3.03 20.52 29.95
C ARG A 33 2.69 20.71 28.46
N PHE A 34 2.74 19.62 27.71
CA PHE A 34 2.45 19.61 26.27
C PHE A 34 1.64 18.38 25.87
N THR A 35 1.06 18.43 24.67
CA THR A 35 0.41 17.27 24.04
C THR A 35 1.27 16.80 22.88
N LEU A 36 1.81 15.59 22.97
CA LEU A 36 2.55 14.99 21.87
C LEU A 36 1.60 14.36 20.85
N VAL A 37 1.63 14.86 19.61
CA VAL A 37 0.93 14.23 18.48
C VAL A 37 1.98 13.64 17.55
N ALA A 38 1.94 12.33 17.38
CA ALA A 38 2.83 11.60 16.48
C ALA A 38 2.03 10.94 15.35
N ALA A 39 2.65 10.83 14.17
CA ALA A 39 2.08 10.14 13.02
C ALA A 39 3.11 9.15 12.46
N THR A 40 2.68 7.94 12.14
CA THR A 40 3.52 6.92 11.51
C THR A 40 2.71 6.12 10.50
N THR A 41 3.34 5.71 9.39
CA THR A 41 2.77 4.77 8.42
C THR A 41 2.82 3.33 8.95
N ARG A 42 3.68 3.04 9.94
CA ARG A 42 3.96 1.70 10.46
C ARG A 42 3.95 1.70 11.99
N ALA A 43 2.76 1.66 12.58
CA ALA A 43 2.60 1.58 14.04
C ALA A 43 3.28 0.34 14.65
N GLY A 44 3.44 -0.75 13.88
CA GLY A 44 4.12 -1.96 14.31
C GLY A 44 5.65 -1.84 14.45
N LEU A 45 6.26 -0.78 13.92
CA LEU A 45 7.69 -0.51 14.10
C LEU A 45 8.00 0.27 15.38
N LEU A 46 6.98 0.85 16.02
CA LEU A 46 7.17 1.53 17.30
C LEU A 46 7.48 0.51 18.38
N THR A 47 8.50 0.81 19.18
CA THR A 47 8.80 0.03 20.38
C THR A 47 7.59 0.03 21.31
N THR A 48 7.30 -1.12 21.92
CA THR A 48 6.17 -1.27 22.86
C THR A 48 6.17 -0.18 23.94
N PRO A 49 7.31 0.16 24.59
CA PRO A 49 7.36 1.23 25.59
C PRO A 49 6.91 2.59 25.05
N LEU A 50 7.33 2.98 23.84
CA LEU A 50 6.92 4.26 23.27
C LEU A 50 5.43 4.25 22.91
N ARG A 51 4.95 3.15 22.33
CA ARG A 51 3.55 2.99 21.93
C ARG A 51 2.59 3.07 23.10
N ASP A 52 2.92 2.41 24.22
CA ASP A 52 2.05 2.34 25.40
C ASP A 52 1.89 3.71 26.09
N ARG A 53 2.79 4.67 25.82
CA ARG A 53 2.70 6.05 26.32
C ARG A 53 1.75 6.94 25.51
N PHE A 54 1.26 6.49 24.36
CA PHE A 54 0.21 7.20 23.60
C PHE A 54 -1.18 6.74 24.03
N GLY A 55 -1.85 7.53 24.86
CA GLY A 55 -3.18 7.18 25.42
C GLY A 55 -4.34 7.16 24.41
N ILE A 56 -4.17 7.74 23.21
CA ILE A 56 -5.23 7.82 22.19
C ILE A 56 -4.67 7.32 20.84
N PRO A 57 -4.66 6.00 20.61
CA PRO A 57 -4.27 5.46 19.31
C PRO A 57 -5.40 5.70 18.28
N VAL A 58 -5.09 6.42 17.21
CA VAL A 58 -6.01 6.63 16.08
C VAL A 58 -5.45 5.97 14.84
N ARG A 59 -6.23 5.06 14.25
CA ARG A 59 -5.90 4.44 12.96
C ARG A 59 -6.74 5.07 11.86
N LEU A 60 -6.08 5.70 10.89
CA LEU A 60 -6.72 6.18 9.69
C LEU A 60 -6.77 5.06 8.65
N ASN A 61 -7.97 4.81 8.13
CA ASN A 61 -8.16 3.92 7.00
C ASN A 61 -8.31 4.74 5.71
N PHE A 62 -8.23 4.07 4.56
CA PHE A 62 -8.59 4.69 3.30
C PHE A 62 -10.05 5.13 3.31
N TYR A 63 -10.29 6.26 2.66
CA TYR A 63 -11.61 6.83 2.49
C TYR A 63 -12.39 6.00 1.48
N THR A 64 -13.70 5.91 1.69
CA THR A 64 -14.64 5.40 0.71
C THR A 64 -14.78 6.37 -0.46
N VAL A 65 -15.29 5.88 -1.59
CA VAL A 65 -15.55 6.72 -2.77
C VAL A 65 -16.55 7.83 -2.42
N ALA A 66 -17.60 7.53 -1.65
CA ALA A 66 -18.61 8.50 -1.24
C ALA A 66 -18.01 9.63 -0.38
N GLU A 67 -17.14 9.31 0.59
CA GLU A 67 -16.45 10.34 1.39
C GLU A 67 -15.50 11.18 0.51
N LEU A 68 -14.85 10.57 -0.49
CA LEU A 68 -13.99 11.29 -1.42
C LEU A 68 -14.78 12.19 -2.37
N GLU A 69 -15.99 11.82 -2.78
CA GLU A 69 -16.87 12.70 -3.56
C GLU A 69 -17.18 13.98 -2.79
N GLU A 70 -17.42 13.90 -1.48
CA GLU A 70 -17.64 15.10 -0.65
C GLU A 70 -16.40 15.99 -0.62
N VAL A 71 -15.21 15.40 -0.47
CA VAL A 71 -13.93 16.10 -0.51
C VAL A 71 -13.73 16.78 -1.87
N VAL A 72 -14.00 16.07 -2.96
CA VAL A 72 -13.85 16.54 -4.34
C VAL A 72 -14.84 17.66 -4.65
N ARG A 73 -16.13 17.49 -4.29
CA ARG A 73 -17.18 18.50 -4.47
C ARG A 73 -16.89 19.77 -3.66
N ARG A 74 -16.39 19.63 -2.44
CA ARG A 74 -15.89 20.77 -1.65
C ARG A 74 -14.69 21.42 -2.34
N GLY A 75 -13.74 20.63 -2.84
CA GLY A 75 -12.57 21.11 -3.57
C GLY A 75 -12.94 21.93 -4.80
N GLY A 76 -13.91 21.46 -5.60
CA GLY A 76 -14.39 22.16 -6.80
C GLY A 76 -14.99 23.52 -6.47
N ARG A 77 -15.81 23.59 -5.42
CA ARG A 77 -16.38 24.85 -4.91
C ARG A 77 -15.29 25.84 -4.46
N VAL A 78 -14.29 25.37 -3.71
CA VAL A 78 -13.18 26.21 -3.22
C VAL A 78 -12.32 26.73 -4.38
N LEU A 79 -12.15 25.94 -5.44
CA LEU A 79 -11.36 26.30 -6.61
C LEU A 79 -12.14 27.11 -7.66
N GLY A 80 -13.45 27.28 -7.48
CA GLY A 80 -14.28 28.19 -8.28
C GLY A 80 -14.63 27.71 -9.69
N PHE A 81 -14.79 26.40 -9.91
CA PHE A 81 -15.24 25.86 -11.21
C PHE A 81 -16.46 24.96 -11.07
N ALA A 82 -17.20 24.79 -12.17
CA ALA A 82 -18.38 23.92 -12.21
C ALA A 82 -17.97 22.45 -12.36
N LEU A 83 -18.39 21.63 -11.41
CA LEU A 83 -18.14 20.19 -11.34
C LEU A 83 -19.49 19.50 -11.13
N SER A 84 -19.85 18.57 -12.02
CA SER A 84 -21.05 17.76 -11.85
C SER A 84 -20.78 16.54 -10.95
N ASP A 85 -21.84 15.92 -10.45
CA ASP A 85 -21.73 14.80 -9.50
C ASP A 85 -21.04 13.56 -10.10
N ASP A 86 -21.31 13.26 -11.38
CA ASP A 86 -20.64 12.20 -12.13
C ASP A 86 -19.14 12.51 -12.35
N GLY A 87 -18.77 13.77 -12.61
CA GLY A 87 -17.38 14.20 -12.68
C GLY A 87 -16.66 14.07 -11.34
N ALA A 88 -17.35 14.41 -10.24
CA ALA A 88 -16.82 14.23 -8.89
C ALA A 88 -16.61 12.75 -8.55
N HIS A 89 -17.57 11.89 -8.91
CA HIS A 89 -17.49 10.44 -8.75
C HIS A 89 -16.29 9.85 -9.50
N GLU A 90 -16.07 10.26 -10.76
CA GLU A 90 -14.98 9.75 -11.58
C GLU A 90 -13.60 10.06 -10.97
N ILE A 91 -13.42 11.30 -10.50
CA ILE A 91 -12.19 11.71 -9.79
C ILE A 91 -12.04 10.93 -8.48
N ALA A 92 -13.12 10.82 -7.69
CA ALA A 92 -13.11 10.14 -6.41
C ALA A 92 -12.73 8.66 -6.52
N ARG A 93 -13.33 7.93 -7.49
CA ARG A 93 -13.04 6.52 -7.76
C ARG A 93 -11.57 6.29 -8.09
N ARG A 94 -10.93 7.20 -8.83
CA ARG A 94 -9.50 7.11 -9.22
C ARG A 94 -8.52 7.68 -8.19
N SER A 95 -9.01 8.08 -7.01
CA SER A 95 -8.19 8.75 -5.99
C SER A 95 -7.53 7.82 -4.98
N ARG A 96 -7.57 6.50 -5.20
CA ARG A 96 -6.90 5.49 -4.36
C ARG A 96 -7.26 5.60 -2.86
N GLY A 97 -8.50 5.94 -2.53
CA GLY A 97 -8.95 6.11 -1.14
C GLY A 97 -8.27 7.26 -0.38
N THR A 98 -7.57 8.17 -1.07
CA THR A 98 -6.69 9.16 -0.45
C THR A 98 -7.11 10.60 -0.79
N PRO A 99 -7.51 11.42 0.21
CA PRO A 99 -7.91 12.81 -0.04
C PRO A 99 -6.82 13.68 -0.68
N ARG A 100 -5.55 13.41 -0.36
CA ARG A 100 -4.41 14.12 -0.96
C ARG A 100 -4.30 13.84 -2.47
N VAL A 101 -4.54 12.60 -2.89
CA VAL A 101 -4.55 12.22 -4.31
C VAL A 101 -5.77 12.85 -4.99
N ALA A 102 -6.95 12.78 -4.39
CA ALA A 102 -8.17 13.42 -4.90
C ALA A 102 -7.98 14.92 -5.18
N GLY A 103 -7.45 15.66 -4.20
CA GLY A 103 -7.17 17.09 -4.38
C GLY A 103 -6.11 17.38 -5.44
N ARG A 104 -5.12 16.49 -5.63
CA ARG A 104 -4.11 16.61 -6.70
C ARG A 104 -4.74 16.39 -8.08
N LEU A 105 -5.49 15.31 -8.24
CA LEU A 105 -6.18 14.97 -9.48
C LEU A 105 -7.17 16.06 -9.87
N LEU A 106 -7.98 16.53 -8.91
CA LEU A 106 -8.96 17.59 -9.12
C LEU A 106 -8.33 18.87 -9.71
N ARG A 107 -7.19 19.30 -9.18
CA ARG A 107 -6.47 20.47 -9.72
C ARG A 107 -6.01 20.24 -11.15
N ARG A 108 -5.51 19.05 -11.48
CA ARG A 108 -5.07 18.73 -12.84
C ARG A 108 -6.24 18.62 -13.82
N VAL A 109 -7.32 17.94 -13.43
CA VAL A 109 -8.54 17.86 -14.25
C VAL A 109 -9.09 19.25 -14.55
N ARG A 110 -9.10 20.15 -13.57
CA ARG A 110 -9.44 21.56 -13.78
C ARG A 110 -8.53 22.23 -14.81
N ASP A 111 -7.22 22.04 -14.70
CA ASP A 111 -6.26 22.65 -15.63
C ASP A 111 -6.51 22.17 -17.08
N PHE A 112 -6.76 20.87 -17.28
CA PHE A 112 -7.13 20.32 -18.60
C PHE A 112 -8.47 20.86 -19.10
N ALA A 113 -9.50 20.85 -18.24
CA ALA A 113 -10.82 21.36 -18.58
C ALA A 113 -10.81 22.84 -19.01
N ALA A 114 -9.97 23.65 -18.35
CA ALA A 114 -9.80 25.06 -18.70
C ALA A 114 -9.16 25.24 -20.09
N VAL A 115 -8.20 24.39 -20.46
CA VAL A 115 -7.57 24.41 -21.80
C VAL A 115 -8.53 23.90 -22.88
N GLU A 116 -9.32 22.87 -22.58
CA GLU A 116 -10.35 22.33 -23.50
C GLU A 116 -11.57 23.25 -23.64
N GLY A 117 -11.69 24.31 -22.82
CA GLY A 117 -12.84 25.22 -22.82
C GLY A 117 -14.13 24.60 -22.29
N ALA A 118 -14.02 23.58 -21.43
CA ALA A 118 -15.18 22.92 -20.84
C ALA A 118 -15.84 23.82 -19.77
N ALA A 119 -17.12 24.11 -19.93
CA ALA A 119 -17.88 24.92 -18.98
C ALA A 119 -18.18 24.19 -17.67
N VAL A 120 -18.38 22.86 -17.73
CA VAL A 120 -18.65 21.98 -16.59
C VAL A 120 -17.78 20.73 -16.73
N ILE A 121 -17.13 20.32 -15.64
CA ILE A 121 -16.36 19.08 -15.59
C ILE A 121 -17.32 17.93 -15.26
N ASN A 122 -17.65 17.13 -16.27
CA ASN A 122 -18.45 15.90 -16.14
C ASN A 122 -17.56 14.65 -16.19
N ALA A 123 -18.17 13.46 -16.11
CA ALA A 123 -17.42 12.19 -16.12
C ALA A 123 -16.53 12.04 -17.37
N GLU A 124 -16.99 12.46 -18.55
CA GLU A 124 -16.22 12.36 -19.78
C GLU A 124 -15.00 13.29 -19.80
N VAL A 125 -15.17 14.55 -19.36
CA VAL A 125 -14.05 15.50 -19.24
C VAL A 125 -13.05 15.00 -18.20
N ALA A 126 -13.54 14.49 -17.07
CA ALA A 126 -12.69 13.92 -16.02
C ALA A 126 -11.92 12.69 -16.52
N ASP A 127 -12.59 11.75 -17.22
CA ASP A 127 -11.97 10.56 -17.78
C ASP A 127 -10.86 10.91 -18.78
N ARG A 128 -11.14 11.81 -19.75
CA ARG A 128 -10.13 12.25 -20.71
C ARG A 128 -8.93 12.90 -20.03
N ALA A 129 -9.16 13.80 -19.08
CA ALA A 129 -8.10 14.49 -18.35
C ALA A 129 -7.26 13.51 -17.50
N LEU A 130 -7.90 12.53 -16.86
CA LEU A 130 -7.22 11.50 -16.06
C LEU A 130 -6.45 10.53 -16.96
N GLY A 131 -6.98 10.19 -18.14
CA GLY A 131 -6.28 9.41 -19.15
C GLY A 131 -5.01 10.10 -19.66
N GLN A 132 -5.06 11.42 -19.88
CA GLN A 132 -3.86 12.22 -20.24
C GLN A 132 -2.82 12.30 -19.10
N LEU A 133 -3.24 12.08 -17.85
CA LEU A 133 -2.35 11.97 -16.70
C LEU A 133 -1.83 10.55 -16.47
N GLU A 134 -2.13 9.62 -17.38
CA GLU A 134 -1.81 8.19 -17.25
C GLU A 134 -2.41 7.58 -15.97
N VAL A 135 -3.61 8.05 -15.57
CA VAL A 135 -4.38 7.51 -14.46
C VAL A 135 -5.53 6.67 -15.00
N ASP A 136 -5.43 5.37 -14.82
CA ASP A 136 -6.41 4.43 -15.34
C ASP A 136 -7.74 4.43 -14.57
N SER A 137 -8.68 3.59 -15.02
CA SER A 137 -10.01 3.46 -14.39
C SER A 137 -9.99 2.93 -12.95
N GLU A 138 -8.91 2.27 -12.51
CA GLU A 138 -8.73 1.75 -11.15
C GLU A 138 -7.94 2.74 -10.27
N GLY A 139 -7.54 3.89 -10.82
CA GLY A 139 -6.76 4.93 -10.15
C GLY A 139 -5.25 4.64 -10.08
N LEU A 140 -4.76 3.68 -10.86
CA LEU A 140 -3.35 3.37 -10.97
C LEU A 140 -2.64 4.42 -11.82
N ASP A 141 -1.48 4.86 -11.36
CA ASP A 141 -0.61 5.77 -12.11
C ASP A 141 0.50 5.01 -12.85
N SER A 142 1.33 5.75 -13.59
CA SER A 142 2.41 5.16 -14.39
C SER A 142 3.43 4.37 -13.57
N LEU A 143 3.68 4.74 -12.31
CA LEU A 143 4.56 3.98 -11.43
C LEU A 143 3.91 2.66 -11.01
N ASP A 144 2.61 2.68 -10.67
CA ASP A 144 1.84 1.47 -10.37
C ASP A 144 1.86 0.50 -11.56
N HIS A 145 1.63 1.00 -12.78
CA HIS A 145 1.71 0.19 -14.00
C HIS A 145 3.10 -0.37 -14.24
N ARG A 146 4.17 0.42 -14.05
CA ARG A 146 5.55 -0.06 -14.17
C ARG A 146 5.85 -1.16 -13.14
N TYR A 147 5.38 -1.00 -11.91
CA TYR A 147 5.52 -2.00 -10.84
C TYR A 147 4.83 -3.31 -11.21
N LEU A 148 3.56 -3.26 -11.61
CA LEU A 148 2.80 -4.45 -11.99
C LEU A 148 3.39 -5.13 -13.25
N ASN A 149 3.77 -4.36 -14.26
CA ASN A 149 4.40 -4.89 -15.47
C ASN A 149 5.75 -5.53 -15.17
N CYS A 150 6.56 -4.94 -14.29
CA CYS A 150 7.85 -5.51 -13.88
C CYS A 150 7.67 -6.93 -13.33
N ILE A 151 6.75 -7.13 -12.38
CA ILE A 151 6.50 -8.46 -11.81
C ILE A 151 5.86 -9.39 -12.84
N ALA A 152 4.85 -8.92 -13.58
CA ALA A 152 4.07 -9.76 -14.49
C ALA A 152 4.85 -10.21 -15.74
N ARG A 153 5.68 -9.34 -16.32
CA ARG A 153 6.38 -9.59 -17.59
C ARG A 153 7.84 -9.98 -17.42
N ASN A 154 8.56 -9.39 -16.48
CA ASN A 154 10.00 -9.66 -16.34
C ASN A 154 10.28 -10.87 -15.45
N TYR A 155 9.31 -11.24 -14.60
CA TYR A 155 9.45 -12.32 -13.62
C TYR A 155 8.28 -13.30 -13.64
N ASP A 156 7.54 -13.38 -14.75
CA ASP A 156 6.45 -14.33 -14.99
C ASP A 156 5.37 -14.36 -13.88
N GLY A 157 5.18 -13.24 -13.20
CA GLY A 157 4.23 -13.09 -12.10
C GLY A 157 4.78 -13.28 -10.68
N GLY A 158 6.07 -13.57 -10.55
CA GLY A 158 6.79 -13.72 -9.30
C GLY A 158 6.91 -15.18 -8.80
N PRO A 159 7.44 -15.40 -7.58
CA PRO A 159 7.75 -14.43 -6.54
C PRO A 159 9.04 -13.61 -6.77
N VAL A 160 9.01 -12.31 -6.46
CA VAL A 160 10.17 -11.40 -6.61
C VAL A 160 10.43 -10.62 -5.31
N GLY A 161 11.70 -10.50 -4.92
CA GLY A 161 12.12 -9.68 -3.78
C GLY A 161 11.97 -8.18 -4.06
N ILE A 162 11.68 -7.38 -3.02
CA ILE A 162 11.51 -5.93 -3.17
C ILE A 162 12.78 -5.23 -3.63
N GLU A 163 13.94 -5.70 -3.19
CA GLU A 163 15.24 -5.14 -3.62
C GLU A 163 15.44 -5.31 -5.13
N THR A 164 15.01 -6.44 -5.68
CA THR A 164 15.07 -6.71 -7.12
C THR A 164 14.13 -5.81 -7.91
N ILE A 165 12.90 -5.60 -7.42
CA ILE A 165 11.93 -4.70 -8.05
C ILE A 165 12.42 -3.25 -7.97
N SER A 166 12.94 -2.84 -6.81
CA SER A 166 13.53 -1.52 -6.57
C SER A 166 14.66 -1.24 -7.55
N ALA A 167 15.60 -2.18 -7.72
CA ALA A 167 16.68 -2.08 -8.70
C ALA A 167 16.17 -2.01 -10.14
N ALA A 168 15.21 -2.86 -10.51
CA ALA A 168 14.65 -2.89 -11.86
C ALA A 168 13.89 -1.60 -12.24
N LEU A 169 13.24 -0.95 -11.27
CA LEU A 169 12.48 0.28 -11.48
C LEU A 169 13.31 1.55 -11.26
N SER A 170 14.50 1.42 -10.66
CA SER A 170 15.30 2.55 -10.17
C SER A 170 14.55 3.43 -9.17
N GLU A 171 13.75 2.80 -8.31
CA GLU A 171 12.92 3.46 -7.30
C GLU A 171 13.32 2.98 -5.91
N PRO A 172 13.37 3.85 -4.89
CA PRO A 172 13.76 3.45 -3.55
C PRO A 172 12.73 2.47 -2.97
N ARG A 173 13.23 1.44 -2.29
CA ARG A 173 12.40 0.42 -1.64
C ARG A 173 11.28 1.02 -0.78
N ASP A 174 11.60 2.00 0.05
CA ASP A 174 10.62 2.61 0.96
C ASP A 174 9.48 3.27 0.19
N ALA A 175 9.74 3.89 -0.98
CA ALA A 175 8.66 4.45 -1.80
C ALA A 175 7.74 3.35 -2.34
N LEU A 176 8.28 2.22 -2.77
CA LEU A 176 7.47 1.11 -3.25
C LEU A 176 6.63 0.50 -2.11
N GLU A 177 7.23 0.26 -0.95
CA GLU A 177 6.54 -0.38 0.19
C GLU A 177 5.52 0.55 0.87
N GLU A 178 5.77 1.86 0.90
CA GLU A 178 4.93 2.81 1.64
C GLU A 178 3.93 3.57 0.75
N ILE A 179 4.19 3.72 -0.55
CA ILE A 179 3.35 4.52 -1.46
C ILE A 179 2.58 3.63 -2.43
N VAL A 180 3.25 2.64 -3.05
CA VAL A 180 2.68 1.83 -4.15
C VAL A 180 1.95 0.59 -3.61
N GLU A 181 2.67 -0.25 -2.86
CA GLU A 181 2.16 -1.54 -2.39
C GLU A 181 0.87 -1.47 -1.57
N PRO A 182 0.63 -0.48 -0.67
CA PRO A 182 -0.57 -0.50 0.18
C PRO A 182 -1.88 -0.54 -0.61
N TYR A 183 -2.00 0.26 -1.67
CA TYR A 183 -3.19 0.29 -2.50
C TYR A 183 -3.30 -0.97 -3.38
N LEU A 184 -2.20 -1.40 -3.99
CA LEU A 184 -2.18 -2.59 -4.85
C LEU A 184 -2.51 -3.87 -4.07
N LEU A 185 -2.05 -3.99 -2.83
CA LEU A 185 -2.38 -5.10 -1.92
C LEU A 185 -3.86 -5.06 -1.53
N GLN A 186 -4.37 -3.90 -1.13
CA GLN A 186 -5.77 -3.75 -0.74
C GLN A 186 -6.73 -4.06 -1.89
N GLN A 187 -6.41 -3.62 -3.11
CA GLN A 187 -7.21 -3.88 -4.31
C GLN A 187 -6.99 -5.29 -4.89
N GLY A 188 -6.09 -6.07 -4.31
CA GLY A 188 -5.81 -7.45 -4.71
C GLY A 188 -5.08 -7.60 -6.04
N PHE A 189 -4.29 -6.61 -6.47
CA PHE A 189 -3.41 -6.72 -7.64
C PHE A 189 -2.11 -7.49 -7.31
N VAL A 190 -1.63 -7.35 -6.08
CA VAL A 190 -0.38 -7.96 -5.61
C VAL A 190 -0.66 -8.78 -4.34
N GLY A 191 0.08 -9.86 -4.16
CA GLY A 191 0.15 -10.65 -2.93
C GLY A 191 1.57 -10.65 -2.37
N ARG A 192 1.70 -10.67 -1.03
CA ARG A 192 2.99 -10.87 -0.35
C ARG A 192 3.11 -12.32 0.11
N THR A 193 4.25 -12.93 -0.21
CA THR A 193 4.63 -14.27 0.24
C THR A 193 5.99 -14.19 0.96
N PRO A 194 6.38 -15.21 1.76
CA PRO A 194 7.73 -15.26 2.35
C PRO A 194 8.86 -15.22 1.32
N ARG A 195 8.59 -15.65 0.08
CA ARG A 195 9.56 -15.68 -1.02
C ARG A 195 9.62 -14.38 -1.83
N GLY A 196 8.66 -13.47 -1.64
CA GLY A 196 8.56 -12.23 -2.42
C GLY A 196 7.14 -11.85 -2.80
N ARG A 197 7.01 -10.88 -3.69
CA ARG A 197 5.75 -10.37 -4.23
C ARG A 197 5.33 -11.17 -5.45
N VAL A 198 4.03 -11.45 -5.54
CA VAL A 198 3.39 -12.13 -6.67
C VAL A 198 2.24 -11.29 -7.16
N VAL A 199 2.00 -11.26 -8.47
CA VAL A 199 0.80 -10.61 -9.01
C VAL A 199 -0.36 -11.61 -9.05
N THR A 200 -1.58 -11.09 -8.92
CA THR A 200 -2.78 -11.91 -8.96
C THR A 200 -3.35 -12.01 -10.38
N LEU A 201 -4.34 -12.88 -10.56
CA LEU A 201 -5.11 -12.96 -11.80
C LEU A 201 -5.80 -11.63 -12.16
N LYS A 202 -6.14 -10.78 -11.16
CA LYS A 202 -6.70 -9.44 -11.38
C LYS A 202 -5.71 -8.60 -12.21
N THR A 203 -4.42 -8.64 -11.86
CA THR A 203 -3.37 -7.92 -12.57
C THR A 203 -3.21 -8.39 -14.00
N TYR A 204 -3.20 -9.71 -14.24
CA TYR A 204 -3.13 -10.22 -15.62
C TYR A 204 -4.30 -9.72 -16.48
N ARG A 205 -5.53 -9.83 -15.96
CA ARG A 205 -6.73 -9.32 -16.65
C ARG A 205 -6.65 -7.82 -16.91
N HIS A 206 -6.21 -7.07 -15.92
CA HIS A 206 -6.09 -5.63 -16.00
C HIS A 206 -5.03 -5.18 -17.02
N LEU A 207 -3.89 -5.87 -17.08
CA LEU A 207 -2.82 -5.60 -18.06
C LEU A 207 -3.10 -6.19 -19.46
N GLY A 208 -4.24 -6.87 -19.66
CA GLY A 208 -4.56 -7.55 -20.92
C GLY A 208 -3.65 -8.75 -21.22
N LEU A 209 -3.08 -9.38 -20.19
CA LEU A 209 -2.16 -10.51 -20.30
C LEU A 209 -2.89 -11.84 -20.02
N THR A 210 -2.43 -12.91 -20.67
CA THR A 210 -2.88 -14.27 -20.36
C THR A 210 -2.23 -14.73 -19.04
N GLY A 211 -3.02 -14.81 -17.98
CA GLY A 211 -2.54 -15.34 -16.70
C GLY A 211 -2.28 -16.85 -16.76
N PRO A 212 -1.47 -17.39 -15.83
CA PRO A 212 -1.29 -18.83 -15.72
C PRO A 212 -2.66 -19.49 -15.55
N ALA A 213 -2.95 -20.52 -16.36
CA ALA A 213 -4.13 -21.35 -16.15
C ALA A 213 -4.11 -21.81 -14.70
N ARG A 214 -5.23 -21.71 -13.99
CA ARG A 214 -5.36 -22.32 -12.66
C ARG A 214 -5.02 -23.80 -12.84
N SER A 215 -3.78 -24.20 -12.54
CA SER A 215 -3.45 -25.57 -12.25
C SER A 215 -4.31 -25.88 -11.04
N GLY A 216 -5.41 -26.60 -11.28
CA GLY A 216 -6.22 -27.17 -10.22
C GLY A 216 -5.25 -27.80 -9.24
N THR A 217 -5.41 -27.46 -7.96
CA THR A 217 -4.79 -28.13 -6.83
C THR A 217 -4.49 -29.57 -7.21
N GLY A 218 -3.22 -29.86 -7.46
CA GLY A 218 -2.76 -31.23 -7.64
C GLY A 218 -3.24 -31.96 -6.40
N ALA A 219 -4.20 -32.86 -6.58
CA ALA A 219 -4.46 -33.89 -5.61
C ALA A 219 -3.12 -34.60 -5.43
N LEU A 220 -2.42 -34.26 -4.36
CA LEU A 220 -1.28 -35.02 -3.88
C LEU A 220 -1.79 -36.46 -3.72
N PRO A 221 -1.17 -37.48 -4.34
CA PRO A 221 -1.52 -38.86 -4.05
C PRO A 221 -1.22 -39.08 -2.56
N LEU A 222 -2.27 -39.12 -1.76
CA LEU A 222 -2.21 -39.37 -0.33
C LEU A 222 -1.97 -40.88 -0.18
N PHE A 223 -0.70 -41.25 0.01
CA PHE A 223 -0.22 -42.54 0.53
C PHE A 223 -0.92 -43.81 -0.02
N GLU A 224 -0.36 -44.43 -1.06
CA GLU A 224 -0.42 -45.89 -1.16
C GLU A 224 0.74 -46.44 -0.32
N GLY A 225 0.41 -46.87 0.89
CA GLY A 225 1.34 -47.53 1.80
C GLY A 225 1.76 -48.88 1.23
N GLU A 226 3.06 -49.14 1.28
CA GLU A 226 3.65 -50.47 1.19
C GLU A 226 3.05 -51.34 2.31
N SER A 227 2.23 -52.32 1.96
CA SER A 227 1.97 -53.47 2.82
C SER A 227 3.01 -54.54 2.51
N GLU A 228 4.04 -54.60 3.35
CA GLU A 228 4.88 -55.77 3.54
C GLU A 228 4.01 -56.97 3.94
N ASP A 229 3.74 -57.88 3.00
CA ASP A 229 3.27 -59.23 3.33
C ASP A 229 4.50 -60.16 3.40
N ASP A 230 5.16 -60.16 4.56
CA ASP A 230 5.92 -61.32 5.03
C ASP A 230 5.13 -61.98 6.17
N THR A 231 4.55 -63.15 5.90
CA THR A 231 4.61 -64.36 6.76
C THR A 231 3.61 -65.41 6.26
N GLY A 232 4.08 -66.61 5.95
CA GLY A 232 3.16 -67.73 5.69
C GLY A 232 3.75 -69.01 5.11
N ASN A 233 4.93 -69.43 5.55
CA ASN A 233 5.44 -70.78 5.29
C ASN A 233 4.62 -71.81 6.11
N GLY A 234 3.95 -72.76 5.45
CA GLY A 234 3.52 -74.02 6.06
C GLY A 234 2.22 -74.66 5.55
N ALA A 235 2.34 -75.66 4.66
CA ALA A 235 1.57 -76.92 4.55
C ALA A 235 1.70 -77.49 3.11
N SER A 236 2.46 -78.57 2.91
CA SER A 236 2.01 -79.98 2.94
C SER A 236 1.18 -80.44 1.72
N GLY A 237 1.84 -81.22 0.84
CA GLY A 237 1.31 -82.45 0.25
C GLY A 237 0.52 -82.40 -1.06
N ALA A 238 1.10 -82.90 -2.16
CA ALA A 238 0.58 -84.08 -2.89
C ALA A 238 1.34 -84.36 -4.21
N ARG A 239 1.75 -85.64 -4.34
CA ARG A 239 2.26 -86.40 -5.50
C ARG A 239 3.74 -86.35 -5.81
#